data_AF-A0AA37CZD3-F1
#
_entry.id   AF-A0AA37CZD3-F1
#
_cell.length_a   1.000
_cell.length_b   1.000
_cell.length_c   1.000
_cell.angle_alpha   90.00
_cell.angle_beta   90.00
_cell.angle_gamma   90.00
#
_symmetry.space_group_name_H-M   'P 1'
#
loop_
_entity.id
_entity.type
_entity.pdbx_description
1 polymer ?
#
loop_
_entity_poly.entity_id
_entity_poly.type
_entity_poly.pdbx_seq_one_letter_code
_entity_poly.pdbx_strand_id
1 'polypeptide(L)'
;MDIVRCIERAKIKAFYRLLVDRLGSEVWAVRKAAYLKRIREQESKFSIRRPIEPQLFSPAEDDIDWYILMSYLAHDFEYCDSAYSSRRLWPYAMAIGAVAEKLRTVPNVDGVLDKMLANNNKPETQLFELLTASFYLKNGYEVAFIPENSIVWPDGKTKKSPDMLVCSGDLEFYVECKRSDKQTRYSKIEEQAWADIWDELSHHMLKVAPWNIINLVFHEQVSDITAQEVINLVNLAIKAGREHTLLIF
;
A
#
# COMPACT_ATOMS: atom_id res chain seq x y z
N MET A 1 5.88 15.67 22.45
CA MET A 1 5.34 14.62 21.57
C MET A 1 4.09 15.18 20.92
N ASP A 2 4.02 15.19 19.59
CA ASP A 2 2.95 15.83 18.82
C ASP A 2 1.63 15.05 18.94
N ILE A 3 0.56 15.72 19.36
CA ILE A 3 -0.78 15.12 19.56
C ILE A 3 -1.29 14.47 18.27
N VAL A 4 -1.00 15.07 17.11
CA VAL A 4 -1.42 14.54 15.81
C VAL A 4 -0.79 13.16 15.59
N ARG A 5 0.53 13.05 15.80
CA ARG A 5 1.25 11.78 15.67
C ARG A 5 0.74 10.72 16.64
N CYS A 6 0.37 11.09 17.87
CA CYS A 6 -0.21 10.14 18.82
C CYS A 6 -1.54 9.56 18.30
N ILE A 7 -2.41 10.40 17.74
CA ILE A 7 -3.70 9.97 17.16
C ILE A 7 -3.49 9.06 15.95
N GLU A 8 -2.58 9.44 15.04
CA GLU A 8 -2.26 8.63 13.85
C GLU A 8 -1.76 7.23 14.25
N ARG A 9 -0.82 7.17 15.20
CA ARG A 9 -0.29 5.90 15.73
C ARG A 9 -1.37 5.04 16.38
N ALA A 10 -2.25 5.65 17.16
CA ALA A 10 -3.35 4.92 17.80
C ALA A 10 -4.26 4.26 16.75
N LYS A 11 -4.55 4.96 15.65
CA LYS A 11 -5.36 4.41 14.54
C LYS A 11 -4.63 3.28 13.83
N ILE A 12 -3.36 3.46 13.47
CA ILE A 12 -2.56 2.41 12.81
C ILE A 12 -2.46 1.16 13.73
N LYS A 13 -2.28 1.35 15.04
CA LYS A 13 -2.26 0.28 16.02
C LYS A 13 -3.60 -0.44 16.14
N ALA A 14 -4.71 0.27 16.06
CA ALA A 14 -6.05 -0.32 16.08
C ALA A 14 -6.29 -1.20 14.83
N PHE A 15 -5.84 -0.76 13.66
CA PHE A 15 -5.86 -1.57 12.45
C PHE A 15 -4.98 -2.82 12.57
N TYR A 16 -3.74 -2.68 13.05
CA TYR A 16 -2.86 -3.83 13.33
C TYR A 16 -3.55 -4.85 14.25
N ARG A 17 -4.14 -4.39 15.36
CA ARG A 17 -4.84 -5.26 16.31
C ARG A 17 -6.04 -5.95 15.69
N LEU A 18 -6.84 -5.26 14.88
CA LEU A 18 -7.97 -5.86 14.16
C LEU A 18 -7.53 -7.10 13.37
N LEU A 19 -6.39 -7.01 12.67
CA LEU A 19 -5.89 -8.10 11.84
C LEU A 19 -5.24 -9.21 12.68
N VAL A 20 -4.38 -8.86 13.64
CA VAL A 20 -3.64 -9.85 14.43
C VAL A 20 -4.54 -10.58 15.42
N ASP A 21 -5.55 -9.92 15.98
CA ASP A 21 -6.51 -10.59 16.86
C ASP A 21 -7.32 -11.64 16.10
N ARG A 22 -7.66 -11.36 14.82
CA ARG A 22 -8.34 -12.33 13.96
C ARG A 22 -7.40 -13.46 13.50
N LEU A 23 -6.17 -13.12 13.09
CA LEU A 23 -5.17 -14.08 12.60
C LEU A 23 -4.65 -15.01 13.71
N GLY A 24 -4.59 -14.52 14.94
CA GLY A 24 -3.92 -15.16 16.07
C GLY A 24 -2.45 -14.74 16.20
N SER A 25 -2.04 -14.41 17.43
CA SER A 25 -0.70 -13.89 17.74
C SER A 25 0.41 -14.89 17.38
N GLU A 26 0.20 -16.18 17.63
CA GLU A 26 1.18 -17.23 17.34
C GLU A 26 1.38 -17.41 15.83
N VAL A 27 0.28 -17.41 15.06
CA VAL A 27 0.32 -17.49 13.60
C VAL A 27 1.05 -16.28 13.05
N TRP A 28 0.72 -15.08 13.54
CA TRP A 28 1.40 -13.86 13.16
C TRP A 28 2.90 -13.89 13.50
N ALA A 29 3.29 -14.40 14.67
CA ALA A 29 4.69 -14.49 15.05
C ALA A 29 5.51 -15.33 14.05
N VAL A 30 4.96 -16.46 13.60
CA VAL A 30 5.57 -17.31 12.57
C VAL A 30 5.66 -16.59 11.23
N ARG A 31 4.56 -15.97 10.76
CA ARG A 31 4.54 -15.22 9.49
C ARG A 31 5.53 -14.06 9.49
N LYS A 32 5.56 -13.28 10.57
CA LYS A 32 6.50 -12.17 10.79
C LYS A 32 7.95 -12.65 10.74
N ALA A 33 8.28 -13.74 11.42
CA ALA A 33 9.64 -14.29 11.42
C ALA A 33 10.08 -14.73 10.01
N ALA A 34 9.19 -15.40 9.26
CA ALA A 34 9.45 -15.77 7.87
C ALA A 34 9.64 -14.54 6.98
N TYR A 35 8.81 -13.50 7.17
CA TYR A 35 8.91 -12.24 6.42
C TYR A 35 10.25 -11.54 6.67
N LEU A 36 10.62 -11.36 7.94
CA LEU A 36 11.88 -10.74 8.33
C LEU A 36 13.08 -11.53 7.81
N LYS A 37 13.00 -12.87 7.78
CA LYS A 37 14.05 -13.70 7.16
C LYS A 37 14.27 -13.35 5.70
N ARG A 38 13.19 -13.20 4.89
CA ARG A 38 13.29 -12.79 3.47
C ARG A 38 13.94 -11.40 3.33
N ILE A 39 13.57 -10.45 4.19
CA ILE A 39 14.18 -9.11 4.22
C ILE A 39 15.69 -9.23 4.50
N ARG A 40 16.08 -9.97 5.54
CA ARG A 40 17.50 -10.16 5.91
C ARG A 40 18.31 -10.89 4.84
N GLU A 41 17.72 -11.89 4.19
CA GLU A 41 18.35 -12.57 3.06
C GLU A 41 18.63 -11.62 1.90
N GLN A 42 17.70 -10.71 1.58
CA GLN A 42 17.93 -9.69 0.57
C GLN A 42 19.01 -8.68 1.01
N GLU A 43 18.92 -8.15 2.23
CA GLU A 43 19.92 -7.23 2.79
C GLU A 43 21.32 -7.83 2.87
N SER A 44 21.45 -9.15 3.11
CA SER A 44 22.75 -9.83 3.13
C SER A 44 23.51 -9.77 1.79
N LYS A 45 22.79 -9.53 0.69
CA LYS A 45 23.36 -9.40 -0.67
C LYS A 45 23.71 -7.96 -1.01
N PHE A 46 23.45 -7.03 -0.10
CA PHE A 46 23.67 -5.60 -0.31
C PHE A 46 25.13 -5.29 -0.65
N SER A 47 25.33 -4.43 -1.63
CA SER A 47 26.63 -3.94 -2.04
C SER A 47 26.58 -2.43 -2.21
N ILE A 48 27.41 -1.72 -1.45
CA ILE A 48 27.60 -0.27 -1.59
C ILE A 48 28.18 0.14 -2.97
N ARG A 49 28.69 -0.83 -3.74
CA ARG A 49 29.21 -0.62 -5.10
C ARG A 49 28.11 -0.59 -6.17
N ARG A 50 26.86 -0.81 -5.79
CA ARG A 50 25.68 -0.77 -6.66
C ARG A 50 24.68 0.25 -6.13
N PRO A 51 23.78 0.77 -6.98
CA PRO A 51 22.71 1.66 -6.53
C PRO A 51 21.90 1.05 -5.38
N ILE A 52 21.61 1.84 -4.34
CA ILE A 52 21.00 1.34 -3.10
C ILE A 52 19.57 0.85 -3.35
N GLU A 53 18.72 1.68 -3.96
CA GLU A 53 17.27 1.44 -4.05
C GLU A 53 16.90 0.11 -4.73
N PRO A 54 17.48 -0.28 -5.89
CA PRO A 54 17.15 -1.56 -6.54
C PRO A 54 17.57 -2.79 -5.73
N GLN A 55 18.46 -2.63 -4.75
CA GLN A 55 18.91 -3.73 -3.89
C GLN A 55 18.01 -3.93 -2.67
N LEU A 56 17.21 -2.92 -2.30
CA LEU A 56 16.34 -3.00 -1.13
C LEU A 56 15.26 -4.05 -1.32
N PHE A 57 14.80 -4.62 -0.20
CA PHE A 57 13.66 -5.52 -0.23
C PHE A 57 12.41 -4.76 -0.71
N SER A 58 11.79 -5.27 -1.78
CA SER A 58 10.50 -4.77 -2.26
C SER A 58 9.42 -5.81 -1.97
N PRO A 59 8.36 -5.47 -1.20
CA PRO A 59 7.23 -6.37 -0.97
C PRO A 59 6.47 -6.60 -2.29
N ALA A 60 5.86 -7.78 -2.45
CA ALA A 60 4.96 -8.01 -3.58
C ALA A 60 3.72 -7.10 -3.46
N GLU A 61 3.16 -6.68 -4.60
CA GLU A 61 2.07 -5.68 -4.70
C GLU A 61 0.75 -6.05 -4.00
N ASP A 62 0.68 -7.23 -3.41
CA ASP A 62 -0.52 -7.76 -2.77
C ASP A 62 -0.21 -8.57 -1.50
N ASP A 63 0.93 -8.32 -0.85
CA ASP A 63 1.35 -9.10 0.32
C ASP A 63 0.72 -8.57 1.63
N ILE A 64 -0.34 -9.18 2.14
CA ILE A 64 -0.99 -8.76 3.40
C ILE A 64 -0.04 -8.78 4.61
N ASP A 65 0.95 -9.67 4.63
CA ASP A 65 1.88 -9.75 5.75
C ASP A 65 2.78 -8.50 5.79
N TRP A 66 3.04 -7.88 4.63
CA TRP A 66 3.67 -6.55 4.57
C TRP A 66 2.80 -5.51 5.27
N TYR A 67 1.48 -5.52 5.02
CA TYR A 67 0.58 -4.53 5.59
C TYR A 67 0.53 -4.61 7.11
N ILE A 68 0.49 -5.83 7.65
CA ILE A 68 0.51 -6.09 9.09
C ILE A 68 1.87 -5.67 9.68
N LEU A 69 2.98 -6.03 9.02
CA LEU A 69 4.33 -5.67 9.48
C LEU A 69 4.53 -4.15 9.54
N MET A 70 4.10 -3.41 8.51
CA MET A 70 4.23 -1.95 8.49
C MET A 70 3.37 -1.28 9.54
N SER A 71 2.17 -1.81 9.79
CA SER A 71 1.31 -1.30 10.85
C SER A 71 1.94 -1.52 12.23
N TYR A 72 2.55 -2.69 12.46
CA TYR A 72 3.31 -3.00 13.68
C TYR A 72 4.50 -2.05 13.89
N LEU A 73 5.34 -1.86 12.86
CA LEU A 73 6.54 -1.03 12.95
C LEU A 73 6.20 0.45 13.16
N ALA A 74 5.14 0.95 12.52
CA ALA A 74 4.76 2.37 12.57
C ALA A 74 4.38 2.89 13.97
N HIS A 75 4.01 2.01 14.91
CA HIS A 75 3.64 2.42 16.27
C HIS A 75 4.61 1.97 17.37
N ASP A 76 5.33 0.84 17.21
CA ASP A 76 6.23 0.31 18.24
C ASP A 76 7.72 0.60 17.98
N PHE A 77 8.13 0.87 16.72
CA PHE A 77 9.53 1.04 16.33
C PHE A 77 9.70 2.21 15.36
N GLU A 78 9.70 3.43 15.91
CA GLU A 78 9.89 4.66 15.11
C GLU A 78 11.15 4.57 14.24
N TYR A 79 11.03 5.00 12.97
CA TYR A 79 12.12 5.01 11.97
C TYR A 79 12.60 3.64 11.46
N CYS A 80 11.97 2.55 11.87
CA CYS A 80 12.29 1.21 11.36
C CYS A 80 11.46 0.82 10.11
N ASP A 81 10.77 1.77 9.49
CA ASP A 81 9.96 1.54 8.30
C ASP A 81 10.64 2.00 7.00
N SER A 82 10.29 1.36 5.88
CA SER A 82 10.65 1.88 4.55
C SER A 82 9.69 3.03 4.22
N ALA A 83 10.13 4.27 4.44
CA ALA A 83 9.32 5.48 4.24
C ALA A 83 8.71 5.60 2.82
N TYR A 84 9.32 4.95 1.82
CA TYR A 84 8.84 4.93 0.43
C TYR A 84 7.62 4.03 0.25
N SER A 85 7.55 2.87 0.91
CA SER A 85 6.44 1.91 0.76
C SER A 85 5.42 1.98 1.89
N SER A 86 5.83 2.35 3.11
CA SER A 86 4.94 2.46 4.28
C SER A 86 3.92 3.59 4.16
N ARG A 87 4.33 4.73 3.57
CA ARG A 87 3.46 5.92 3.43
C ARG A 87 2.22 5.68 2.58
N ARG A 88 2.25 4.73 1.64
CA ARG A 88 1.07 4.37 0.83
C ARG A 88 0.03 3.62 1.64
N LEU A 89 0.45 2.94 2.70
CA LEU A 89 -0.40 2.09 3.54
C LEU A 89 -1.09 2.86 4.65
N TRP A 90 -0.40 3.86 5.23
CA TRP A 90 -0.89 4.57 6.40
C TRP A 90 -2.29 5.18 6.21
N PRO A 91 -2.66 5.77 5.06
CA PRO A 91 -4.03 6.25 4.86
C PRO A 91 -5.08 5.16 5.05
N TYR A 92 -4.83 3.94 4.56
CA TYR A 92 -5.75 2.81 4.71
C TYR A 92 -5.82 2.35 6.16
N ALA A 93 -4.65 2.12 6.78
CA ALA A 93 -4.56 1.69 8.17
C ALA A 93 -5.21 2.70 9.12
N MET A 94 -5.03 4.01 8.88
CA MET A 94 -5.65 5.05 9.68
C MET A 94 -7.16 5.15 9.47
N ALA A 95 -7.64 5.01 8.24
CA ALA A 95 -9.07 5.09 7.94
C ALA A 95 -9.85 3.93 8.57
N ILE A 96 -9.37 2.69 8.39
CA ILE A 96 -9.97 1.50 8.99
C ILE A 96 -9.78 1.51 10.51
N GLY A 97 -8.56 1.80 10.96
CA GLY A 97 -8.19 1.86 12.37
C GLY A 97 -9.00 2.87 13.19
N ALA A 98 -9.42 3.98 12.59
CA ALA A 98 -10.25 4.99 13.26
C ALA A 98 -11.63 4.47 13.70
N VAL A 99 -12.11 3.37 13.12
CA VAL A 99 -13.40 2.75 13.45
C VAL A 99 -13.27 1.27 13.78
N ALA A 100 -12.06 0.77 14.04
CA ALA A 100 -11.79 -0.66 14.23
C ALA A 100 -12.69 -1.32 15.28
N GLU A 101 -12.93 -0.68 16.41
CA GLU A 101 -13.81 -1.21 17.47
C GLU A 101 -15.26 -1.37 17.01
N LYS A 102 -15.80 -0.41 16.24
CA LYS A 102 -17.13 -0.54 15.63
C LYS A 102 -17.14 -1.60 14.53
N LEU A 103 -16.06 -1.67 13.76
CA LEU A 103 -15.93 -2.62 12.65
C LEU A 103 -15.97 -4.06 13.16
N ARG A 104 -15.39 -4.35 14.35
CA ARG A 104 -15.48 -5.68 15.00
C ARG A 104 -16.91 -6.14 15.29
N THR A 105 -17.83 -5.21 15.48
CA THR A 105 -19.24 -5.54 15.76
C THR A 105 -20.09 -5.60 14.50
N VAL A 106 -19.54 -5.27 13.33
CA VAL A 106 -20.27 -5.33 12.05
C VAL A 106 -20.57 -6.79 11.72
N PRO A 107 -21.83 -7.15 11.43
CA PRO A 107 -22.18 -8.51 11.03
C PRO A 107 -21.34 -9.00 9.84
N ASN A 108 -20.85 -10.24 9.96
CA ASN A 108 -20.06 -10.95 8.94
C ASN A 108 -18.69 -10.33 8.58
N VAL A 109 -18.19 -9.34 9.34
CA VAL A 109 -16.84 -8.77 9.13
C VAL A 109 -15.74 -9.82 9.19
N ASP A 110 -15.89 -10.82 10.06
CA ASP A 110 -14.94 -11.91 10.22
C ASP A 110 -14.70 -12.66 8.91
N GLY A 111 -15.73 -12.85 8.09
CA GLY A 111 -15.59 -13.50 6.78
C GLY A 111 -14.76 -12.68 5.79
N VAL A 112 -14.85 -11.35 5.86
CA VAL A 112 -14.01 -10.43 5.06
C VAL A 112 -12.56 -10.51 5.52
N LEU A 113 -12.33 -10.46 6.84
CA LEU A 113 -10.99 -10.57 7.42
C LEU A 113 -10.35 -11.92 7.11
N ASP A 114 -11.09 -13.02 7.23
CA ASP A 114 -10.62 -14.37 6.92
C ASP A 114 -10.18 -14.48 5.47
N LYS A 115 -10.99 -13.98 4.53
CA LYS A 115 -10.62 -13.96 3.10
C LYS A 115 -9.33 -13.17 2.87
N MET A 116 -9.21 -12.00 3.50
CA MET A 116 -8.04 -11.14 3.37
C MET A 116 -6.77 -11.81 3.92
N LEU A 117 -6.88 -12.48 5.07
CA LEU A 117 -5.76 -13.10 5.78
C LEU A 117 -5.37 -14.48 5.22
N ALA A 118 -6.31 -15.17 4.57
CA ALA A 118 -6.08 -16.44 3.88
C ALA A 118 -5.47 -16.22 2.48
N ASN A 119 -5.83 -15.14 1.79
CA ASN A 119 -5.37 -14.86 0.44
C ASN A 119 -4.24 -13.81 0.43
N ASN A 120 -3.02 -14.27 0.70
CA ASN A 120 -1.81 -13.45 0.69
C ASN A 120 -1.48 -12.76 -0.64
N ASN A 121 -2.27 -12.95 -1.71
CA ASN A 121 -1.96 -12.45 -3.05
C ASN A 121 -2.97 -11.45 -3.62
N LYS A 122 -4.06 -11.08 -2.92
CA LYS A 122 -5.03 -10.02 -3.34
C LYS A 122 -5.82 -9.40 -2.16
N PRO A 123 -5.17 -8.91 -1.09
CA PRO A 123 -5.87 -8.35 0.07
C PRO A 123 -6.62 -7.06 -0.25
N GLU A 124 -6.29 -6.45 -1.38
CA GLU A 124 -6.81 -5.16 -1.78
C GLU A 124 -8.33 -5.10 -1.98
N THR A 125 -8.95 -6.19 -2.43
CA THR A 125 -10.41 -6.24 -2.56
C THR A 125 -11.05 -6.09 -1.18
N GLN A 126 -10.59 -6.90 -0.21
CA GLN A 126 -11.10 -6.85 1.16
C GLN A 126 -10.69 -5.55 1.87
N LEU A 127 -9.50 -5.00 1.60
CA LEU A 127 -9.13 -3.66 2.10
C LEU A 127 -10.11 -2.59 1.59
N PHE A 128 -10.53 -2.67 0.33
CA PHE A 128 -11.50 -1.73 -0.24
C PHE A 128 -12.90 -1.89 0.36
N GLU A 129 -13.34 -3.14 0.58
CA GLU A 129 -14.58 -3.44 1.32
C GLU A 129 -14.54 -2.84 2.74
N LEU A 130 -13.45 -3.05 3.48
CA LEU A 130 -13.26 -2.51 4.83
C LEU A 130 -13.18 -0.98 4.84
N LEU A 131 -12.54 -0.36 3.86
CA LEU A 131 -12.51 1.10 3.70
C LEU A 131 -13.90 1.68 3.44
N THR A 132 -14.67 1.03 2.59
CA THR A 132 -16.04 1.43 2.25
C THR A 132 -16.95 1.32 3.48
N ALA A 133 -16.89 0.19 4.20
CA ALA A 133 -17.58 0.05 5.48
C ALA A 133 -17.14 1.12 6.50
N SER A 134 -15.83 1.39 6.58
CA SER A 134 -15.30 2.40 7.49
C SER A 134 -15.79 3.81 7.17
N PHE A 135 -15.95 4.13 5.88
CA PHE A 135 -16.54 5.38 5.43
C PHE A 135 -18.00 5.51 5.91
N TYR A 136 -18.84 4.50 5.72
CA TYR A 136 -20.23 4.54 6.18
C TYR A 136 -20.34 4.62 7.71
N LEU A 137 -19.58 3.79 8.45
CA LEU A 137 -19.55 3.82 9.91
C LEU A 137 -19.13 5.18 10.48
N LYS A 138 -18.16 5.85 9.84
CA LYS A 138 -17.70 7.19 10.24
C LYS A 138 -18.79 8.25 10.04
N ASN A 139 -19.68 8.05 9.07
CA ASN A 139 -20.80 8.95 8.78
C ASN A 139 -22.09 8.56 9.52
N GLY A 140 -22.03 7.63 10.49
CA GLY A 140 -23.16 7.30 11.35
C GLY A 140 -24.14 6.29 10.76
N TYR A 141 -23.78 5.61 9.67
CA TYR A 141 -24.57 4.53 9.09
C TYR A 141 -24.31 3.22 9.83
N GLU A 142 -25.31 2.34 9.81
CA GLU A 142 -25.16 0.94 10.16
C GLU A 142 -24.73 0.16 8.92
N VAL A 143 -23.84 -0.82 9.11
CA VAL A 143 -23.26 -1.63 8.04
C VAL A 143 -23.37 -3.09 8.43
N ALA A 144 -23.69 -3.95 7.47
CA ALA A 144 -23.57 -5.40 7.57
C ALA A 144 -22.95 -5.96 6.29
N PHE A 145 -21.91 -6.78 6.40
CA PHE A 145 -21.38 -7.48 5.24
C PHE A 145 -22.34 -8.61 4.86
N ILE A 146 -22.48 -8.86 3.56
CA ILE A 146 -23.36 -9.88 3.03
C ILE A 146 -22.51 -11.06 2.55
N PRO A 147 -22.71 -12.27 3.10
CA PRO A 147 -22.00 -13.45 2.63
C PRO A 147 -22.30 -13.73 1.15
N GLU A 148 -21.29 -14.20 0.42
CA GLU A 148 -21.43 -14.52 -1.01
C GLU A 148 -22.54 -15.56 -1.24
N ASN A 149 -23.38 -15.30 -2.24
CA ASN A 149 -24.48 -16.17 -2.64
C ASN A 149 -25.51 -16.46 -1.53
N SER A 150 -25.65 -15.56 -0.56
CA SER A 150 -26.63 -15.68 0.52
C SER A 150 -28.00 -15.07 0.20
N ILE A 151 -28.07 -14.13 -0.75
CA ILE A 151 -29.33 -13.49 -1.14
C ILE A 151 -30.07 -14.33 -2.19
N VAL A 152 -31.34 -14.62 -1.89
CA VAL A 152 -32.29 -15.22 -2.84
C VAL A 152 -33.05 -14.08 -3.52
N TRP A 153 -32.71 -13.84 -4.78
CA TRP A 153 -33.42 -12.83 -5.57
C TRP A 153 -34.80 -13.33 -6.02
N PRO A 154 -35.80 -12.44 -6.14
CA PRO A 154 -37.15 -12.81 -6.58
C PRO A 154 -37.20 -13.49 -7.96
N ASP A 155 -36.20 -13.23 -8.80
CA ASP A 155 -36.06 -13.83 -10.13
C ASP A 155 -35.60 -15.30 -10.10
N GLY A 156 -35.14 -15.80 -8.94
CA GLY A 156 -34.62 -17.15 -8.73
C GLY A 156 -33.37 -17.50 -9.54
N LYS A 157 -32.81 -16.57 -10.31
CA LYS A 157 -31.75 -16.81 -11.30
C LYS A 157 -30.42 -16.21 -10.88
N THR A 158 -30.45 -15.07 -10.20
CA THR A 158 -29.23 -14.40 -9.76
C THR A 158 -28.77 -15.01 -8.45
N LYS A 159 -27.51 -15.45 -8.38
CA LYS A 159 -26.88 -15.88 -7.12
C LYS A 159 -25.91 -14.85 -6.56
N LYS A 160 -25.50 -13.85 -7.35
CA LYS A 160 -24.57 -12.82 -6.86
C LYS A 160 -25.25 -11.98 -5.80
N SER A 161 -24.60 -11.87 -4.64
CA SER A 161 -25.00 -10.98 -3.57
C SER A 161 -24.09 -9.74 -3.60
N PRO A 162 -24.62 -8.52 -3.38
CA PRO A 162 -23.82 -7.33 -3.10
C PRO A 162 -22.91 -7.55 -1.89
N ASP A 163 -21.88 -6.70 -1.73
CA ASP A 163 -20.89 -6.87 -0.67
C ASP A 163 -21.39 -6.45 0.72
N MET A 164 -22.23 -5.42 0.80
CA MET A 164 -22.75 -4.93 2.08
C MET A 164 -24.16 -4.33 1.98
N LEU A 165 -24.87 -4.39 3.11
CA LEU A 165 -26.10 -3.67 3.39
C LEU A 165 -25.76 -2.45 4.25
N VAL A 166 -26.29 -1.29 3.88
CA VAL A 166 -26.07 -0.03 4.60
C VAL A 166 -27.41 0.60 4.97
N CYS A 167 -27.56 0.98 6.23
CA CYS A 167 -28.79 1.54 6.77
C CYS A 167 -28.55 2.90 7.48
N SER A 168 -29.51 3.81 7.36
CA SER A 168 -29.58 5.05 8.15
C SER A 168 -31.03 5.50 8.31
N GLY A 169 -31.59 5.32 9.50
CA GLY A 169 -33.02 5.51 9.74
C GLY A 169 -33.85 4.57 8.85
N ASP A 170 -34.76 5.15 8.06
CA ASP A 170 -35.61 4.40 7.14
C ASP A 170 -34.95 4.13 5.77
N LEU A 171 -33.73 4.62 5.55
CA LEU A 171 -32.99 4.40 4.30
C LEU A 171 -32.17 3.12 4.39
N GLU A 172 -32.41 2.20 3.46
CA GLU A 172 -31.68 0.94 3.31
C GLU A 172 -31.26 0.76 1.84
N PHE A 173 -30.00 0.40 1.61
CA PHE A 173 -29.51 0.11 0.27
C PHE A 173 -28.33 -0.86 0.26
N TYR A 174 -28.22 -1.59 -0.84
CA TYR A 174 -27.10 -2.47 -1.12
C TYR A 174 -25.93 -1.72 -1.75
N VAL A 175 -24.72 -2.04 -1.32
CA VAL A 175 -23.48 -1.47 -1.85
C VAL A 175 -22.61 -2.60 -2.42
N GLU A 176 -22.19 -2.40 -3.65
CA GLU A 176 -21.19 -3.22 -4.35
C GLU A 176 -19.86 -2.46 -4.37
N CYS A 177 -18.81 -3.11 -3.89
CA CYS A 177 -17.46 -2.60 -3.81
C CYS A 177 -16.67 -2.99 -5.07
N LYS A 178 -16.69 -2.14 -6.09
CA LYS A 178 -15.83 -2.31 -7.27
C LYS A 178 -14.63 -1.38 -7.20
N ARG A 179 -13.45 -1.97 -7.08
CA ARG A 179 -12.21 -1.24 -7.29
C ARG A 179 -12.02 -1.00 -8.80
N SER A 180 -11.62 0.21 -9.18
CA SER A 180 -11.09 0.47 -10.52
C SER A 180 -9.81 -0.35 -10.71
N ASP A 181 -9.64 -1.00 -11.87
CA ASP A 181 -8.43 -1.79 -12.14
C ASP A 181 -7.16 -0.97 -11.86
N LYS A 182 -6.21 -1.62 -11.16
CA LYS A 182 -5.07 -1.03 -10.46
C LYS A 182 -4.24 -0.05 -11.31
N GLN A 183 -4.08 -0.32 -12.61
CA GLN A 183 -3.28 0.49 -13.53
C GLN A 183 -3.76 0.31 -14.97
N THR A 184 -3.85 1.43 -15.69
CA THR A 184 -4.07 1.39 -17.14
C THR A 184 -2.85 0.82 -17.84
N ARG A 185 -3.02 0.34 -19.09
CA ARG A 185 -1.88 -0.08 -19.92
C ARG A 185 -0.86 1.05 -20.07
N TYR A 186 -1.32 2.29 -20.19
CA TYR A 186 -0.47 3.49 -20.25
C TYR A 186 0.39 3.61 -18.99
N SER A 187 -0.20 3.51 -17.80
CA SER A 187 0.53 3.60 -16.52
C SER A 187 1.64 2.56 -16.39
N LYS A 188 1.41 1.33 -16.87
CA LYS A 188 2.42 0.26 -16.86
C LYS A 188 3.59 0.53 -17.81
N ILE A 189 3.29 1.11 -18.97
CA ILE A 189 4.31 1.48 -19.95
C ILE A 189 5.21 2.58 -19.36
N GLU A 190 4.61 3.62 -18.79
CA GLU A 190 5.33 4.73 -18.17
C GLU A 190 6.18 4.28 -16.96
N GLU A 191 5.64 3.39 -16.12
CA GLU A 191 6.39 2.85 -14.97
C GLU A 191 7.58 1.99 -15.41
N GLN A 192 7.42 1.16 -16.44
CA GLN A 192 8.52 0.38 -16.97
C GLN A 192 9.58 1.27 -17.61
N ALA A 193 9.17 2.29 -18.39
CA ALA A 193 10.10 3.25 -18.98
C ALA A 193 10.91 3.98 -17.91
N TRP A 194 10.25 4.43 -16.82
CA TRP A 194 10.95 5.03 -15.69
C TRP A 194 11.92 4.04 -15.02
N ALA A 195 11.52 2.78 -14.81
CA ALA A 195 12.39 1.77 -14.22
C ALA A 195 13.66 1.53 -15.05
N ASP A 196 13.52 1.47 -16.38
CA ASP A 196 14.64 1.29 -17.30
C ASP A 196 15.58 2.52 -17.28
N ILE A 197 15.02 3.73 -17.31
CA ILE A 197 15.80 4.98 -17.16
C ILE A 197 16.53 5.03 -15.83
N TRP A 198 15.84 4.68 -14.74
CA TRP A 198 16.38 4.74 -13.38
C TRP A 198 17.51 3.74 -13.15
N ASP A 199 17.42 2.53 -13.72
CA ASP A 199 18.49 1.53 -13.60
C ASP A 199 19.80 2.08 -14.17
N GLU A 200 19.79 2.58 -15.40
CA GLU A 200 20.98 3.15 -16.03
C GLU A 200 21.46 4.44 -15.32
N LEU A 201 20.53 5.35 -15.03
CA LEU A 201 20.85 6.63 -14.40
C LEU A 201 21.47 6.44 -13.01
N SER A 202 20.92 5.54 -12.20
CA SER A 202 21.40 5.31 -10.83
C SER A 202 22.82 4.74 -10.80
N HIS A 203 23.17 3.86 -11.75
CA HIS A 203 24.54 3.37 -11.93
C HIS A 203 25.50 4.48 -12.38
N HIS A 204 25.04 5.39 -13.23
CA HIS A 204 25.83 6.56 -13.65
C HIS A 204 26.06 7.52 -12.47
N MET A 205 25.00 7.89 -11.76
CA MET A 205 25.05 8.79 -10.61
C MET A 205 25.98 8.26 -9.51
N LEU A 206 25.96 6.97 -9.23
CA LEU A 206 26.87 6.36 -8.25
C LEU A 206 28.35 6.59 -8.58
N LYS A 207 28.71 6.70 -9.87
CA LYS A 207 30.09 6.92 -10.32
C LYS A 207 30.48 8.39 -10.29
N VAL A 208 29.60 9.27 -10.73
CA VAL A 208 29.97 10.68 -10.99
C VAL A 208 29.49 11.65 -9.91
N ALA A 209 28.48 11.28 -9.13
CA ALA A 209 27.77 12.15 -8.19
C ALA A 209 27.05 11.36 -7.07
N PRO A 210 27.73 10.49 -6.30
CA PRO A 210 27.11 9.53 -5.38
C PRO A 210 26.34 10.16 -4.20
N TRP A 211 26.53 11.45 -3.93
CA TRP A 211 25.93 12.16 -2.79
C TRP A 211 25.00 13.29 -3.22
N ASN A 212 24.58 13.31 -4.49
CA ASN A 212 23.73 14.36 -5.03
C ASN A 212 22.28 13.90 -5.14
N ILE A 213 21.37 14.83 -4.90
CA ILE A 213 19.95 14.67 -5.14
C ILE A 213 19.62 15.41 -6.44
N ILE A 214 18.93 14.73 -7.35
CA ILE A 214 18.50 15.31 -8.62
C ILE A 214 16.98 15.32 -8.64
N ASN A 215 16.41 16.45 -9.06
CA ASN A 215 14.97 16.57 -9.26
C ASN A 215 14.69 16.56 -10.77
N LEU A 216 14.08 15.47 -11.25
CA LEU A 216 13.69 15.31 -12.65
C LEU A 216 12.20 15.63 -12.80
N VAL A 217 11.86 16.49 -13.76
CA VAL A 217 10.49 16.79 -14.14
C VAL A 217 10.32 16.49 -15.62
N PHE A 218 9.39 15.58 -15.91
CA PHE A 218 9.01 15.21 -17.27
C PHE A 218 7.71 15.94 -17.65
N HIS A 219 7.74 16.69 -18.75
CA HIS A 219 6.61 17.36 -19.41
C HIS A 219 6.11 16.59 -20.64
N GLU A 220 6.89 15.61 -21.09
CA GLU A 220 6.50 14.62 -22.10
C GLU A 220 6.33 13.23 -21.46
N GLN A 221 5.89 12.25 -22.24
CA GLN A 221 5.71 10.88 -21.77
C GLN A 221 7.08 10.28 -21.45
N VAL A 222 7.19 9.57 -20.33
CA VAL A 222 8.45 8.96 -19.92
C VAL A 222 8.87 7.88 -20.92
N SER A 223 7.91 7.22 -21.57
CA SER A 223 8.18 6.23 -22.61
C SER A 223 8.83 6.78 -23.87
N ASP A 224 8.78 8.10 -24.09
CA ASP A 224 9.35 8.76 -25.27
C ASP A 224 10.79 9.21 -25.02
N ILE A 225 11.32 9.04 -23.79
CA ILE A 225 12.61 9.54 -23.35
C ILE A 225 13.57 8.38 -23.08
N THR A 226 14.83 8.55 -23.48
CA THR A 226 15.89 7.56 -23.26
C THR A 226 16.70 7.85 -21.99
N ALA A 227 17.25 6.80 -21.37
CA ALA A 227 18.17 6.95 -20.25
C ALA A 227 19.38 7.85 -20.59
N GLN A 228 19.89 7.75 -21.82
CA GLN A 228 21.04 8.52 -22.27
C GLN A 228 20.76 10.03 -22.34
N GLU A 229 19.56 10.45 -22.76
CA GLU A 229 19.14 11.85 -22.74
C GLU A 229 19.12 12.39 -21.31
N VAL A 230 18.57 11.61 -20.37
CA VAL A 230 18.54 11.97 -18.95
C VAL A 230 19.94 12.09 -18.37
N ILE A 231 20.82 11.13 -18.66
CA ILE A 231 22.22 11.13 -18.22
C ILE A 231 22.97 12.36 -18.76
N ASN A 232 22.74 12.74 -20.02
CA ASN A 232 23.39 13.90 -20.62
C ASN A 232 23.02 15.20 -19.89
N LEU A 233 21.74 15.37 -19.55
CA LEU A 233 21.25 16.54 -18.81
C LEU A 233 21.76 16.57 -17.37
N VAL A 234 21.82 15.41 -16.71
CA VAL A 234 22.45 15.27 -15.39
C VAL A 234 23.93 15.69 -15.42
N ASN A 235 24.67 15.26 -16.44
CA ASN A 235 26.07 15.66 -16.59
C ASN A 235 26.24 17.17 -16.81
N LEU A 236 25.34 17.81 -17.55
CA LEU A 236 25.33 19.26 -17.73
C LEU A 236 25.03 20.00 -16.42
N ALA A 237 24.05 19.51 -15.64
CA ALA A 237 23.71 20.05 -14.33
C ALA A 237 24.88 19.99 -13.34
N ILE A 238 25.56 18.84 -13.29
CA ILE A 238 26.74 18.64 -12.44
C ILE A 238 27.86 19.61 -12.83
N LYS A 239 28.15 19.75 -14.14
CA LYS A 239 29.17 20.70 -14.64
C LYS A 239 28.84 22.15 -14.32
N ALA A 240 27.56 22.51 -14.28
CA ALA A 240 27.11 23.85 -13.95
C ALA A 240 27.19 24.17 -12.44
N GLY A 241 27.60 23.22 -11.58
CA GLY A 241 27.75 23.43 -10.14
C GLY A 241 26.42 23.64 -9.41
N ARG A 242 25.30 23.19 -9.99
CA ARG A 242 23.97 23.37 -9.41
C ARG A 242 23.66 22.20 -8.47
N GLU A 243 23.87 22.40 -7.17
CA GLU A 243 23.61 21.42 -6.10
C GLU A 243 22.12 21.01 -6.00
N HIS A 244 21.22 21.81 -6.55
CA HIS A 244 19.80 21.51 -6.72
C HIS A 244 19.36 21.88 -8.13
N THR A 245 19.40 20.90 -9.05
CA THR A 245 18.97 21.15 -10.43
C THR A 245 17.62 20.51 -10.69
N LEU A 246 16.64 21.36 -11.00
CA LEU A 246 15.43 20.96 -11.70
C LEU A 246 15.82 20.71 -13.16
N LEU A 247 15.81 19.45 -13.58
CA LEU A 247 15.98 19.10 -14.99
C LEU A 247 14.60 18.94 -15.59
N ILE A 248 14.33 19.78 -16.57
CA ILE A 248 13.05 19.94 -17.25
C ILE A 248 13.19 19.24 -18.60
N PHE A 249 12.34 18.24 -18.83
CA PHE A 249 12.16 17.56 -20.12
C PHE A 249 10.80 17.98 -20.66
#